data_AF-A0A944XEJ5-F1
#
_entry.id   AF-A0A944XEJ5-F1
#
_cell.length_a   1.000
_cell.length_b   1.000
_cell.length_c   1.000
_cell.angle_alpha   90.00
_cell.angle_beta   90.00
_cell.angle_gamma   90.00
#
_symmetry.space_group_name_H-M   'P 1'
#
loop_
_entity.id
_entity.type
_entity.pdbx_description
1 polymer ?
#
loop_
_entity_poly.entity_id
_entity_poly.type
_entity_poly.pdbx_seq_one_letter_code
_entity_poly.pdbx_strand_id
1 'polypeptide(L)'
;MTVTSFSGWFGNLLVQIQGIVGWLAVVMIIIGGLVYVTSGGSPAQTAKGKAIVLTSLIGFAVAVAAPSLLKEVKDIATLGAGGGPPTAISGAKTIQEIVTDVMQFLLVLVGVSSVISFIIGGIMYITSGGDQTKADSGKRVVTYSIIAVCVSGASLMIIKQVLALLS
;
A
#
# COMPACT_ATOMS: atom_id res chain seq x y z
N MET A 1 -8.54 39.86 4.06
CA MET A 1 -7.41 38.94 3.78
C MET A 1 -7.36 37.92 4.90
N THR A 2 -8.25 36.94 4.85
CA THR A 2 -8.27 35.83 5.82
C THR A 2 -7.14 34.88 5.48
N VAL A 3 -6.38 34.47 6.49
CA VAL A 3 -5.23 33.58 6.41
C VAL A 3 -5.62 32.18 5.89
N THR A 4 -5.86 32.06 4.58
CA THR A 4 -6.05 30.77 3.89
C THR A 4 -4.72 30.07 3.62
N SER A 5 -3.59 30.79 3.68
CA SER A 5 -2.26 30.27 3.34
C SER A 5 -1.75 29.20 4.31
N PHE A 6 -1.93 29.37 5.62
CA PHE A 6 -1.43 28.42 6.61
C PHE A 6 -2.27 27.14 6.64
N SER A 7 -3.60 27.26 6.54
CA SER A 7 -4.50 26.09 6.48
C SER A 7 -4.34 25.32 5.17
N GLY A 8 -4.17 26.01 4.03
CA GLY A 8 -3.91 25.36 2.74
C GLY A 8 -2.54 24.68 2.68
N TRP A 9 -1.50 25.32 3.22
CA TRP A 9 -0.17 24.72 3.35
C TRP A 9 -0.17 23.50 4.28
N PHE A 10 -0.86 23.60 5.43
CA PHE A 10 -1.01 22.49 6.38
C PHE A 10 -1.82 21.33 5.80
N GLY A 11 -2.88 21.62 5.03
CA GLY A 11 -3.65 20.62 4.29
C GLY A 11 -2.81 19.88 3.24
N ASN A 12 -2.02 20.61 2.46
CA ASN A 12 -1.09 20.01 1.49
C ASN A 12 0.00 19.18 2.18
N LEU A 13 0.52 19.63 3.33
CA LEU A 13 1.46 18.87 4.14
C LEU A 13 0.85 17.55 4.64
N LEU A 14 -0.39 17.57 5.11
CA LEU A 14 -1.09 16.35 5.55
C LEU A 14 -1.25 15.34 4.41
N VAL A 15 -1.65 15.80 3.22
CA VAL A 15 -1.78 14.94 2.03
C VAL A 15 -0.42 14.39 1.58
N GLN A 16 0.63 15.22 1.61
CA GLN A 16 1.99 14.78 1.29
C GLN A 16 2.51 13.76 2.30
N ILE A 17 2.29 13.98 3.60
CA ILE A 17 2.65 13.03 4.66
C ILE A 17 1.88 11.72 4.47
N GLN A 18 0.59 11.76 4.16
CA GLN A 18 -0.19 10.55 3.88
C GLN A 18 0.35 9.77 2.67
N GLY A 19 0.70 10.45 1.58
CA GLY A 19 1.32 9.83 0.41
C GLY A 19 2.67 9.17 0.75
N ILE A 20 3.49 9.84 1.55
CA ILE A 20 4.78 9.31 2.03
C ILE A 20 4.56 8.08 2.93
N VAL A 21 3.58 8.13 3.85
CA VAL A 21 3.26 7.00 4.74
C VAL A 21 2.79 5.79 3.95
N GLY A 22 1.97 5.98 2.91
CA GLY A 22 1.53 4.91 2.01
C GLY A 22 2.72 4.22 1.31
N TRP A 23 3.63 5.00 0.73
CA TRP A 23 4.84 4.47 0.10
C TRP A 23 5.79 3.79 1.09
N LEU A 24 5.98 4.38 2.28
CA LEU A 24 6.84 3.81 3.32
C LEU A 24 6.27 2.49 3.85
N ALA A 25 4.95 2.36 3.97
CA ALA A 25 4.30 1.12 4.35
C ALA A 25 4.60 -0.02 3.35
N VAL A 26 4.58 0.26 2.04
CA VAL A 26 4.96 -0.72 1.02
C VAL A 26 6.39 -1.21 1.22
N VAL A 27 7.35 -0.28 1.39
CA VAL A 27 8.76 -0.61 1.59
C VAL A 27 8.96 -1.45 2.86
N MET A 28 8.32 -1.07 3.97
CA MET A 28 8.42 -1.81 5.22
C MET A 28 7.82 -3.21 5.13
N ILE A 29 6.70 -3.39 4.42
CA ILE A 29 6.12 -4.72 4.18
C ILE A 29 7.07 -5.59 3.36
N ILE A 30 7.71 -5.03 2.33
CA ILE A 30 8.69 -5.76 1.52
C ILE A 30 9.88 -6.19 2.39
N ILE A 31 10.42 -5.29 3.21
CA ILE A 31 11.53 -5.60 4.11
C ILE A 31 11.12 -6.68 5.11
N GLY A 32 9.95 -6.55 5.73
CA GLY A 32 9.41 -7.55 6.66
C GLY A 32 9.22 -8.92 5.99
N GLY A 33 8.75 -8.93 4.75
CA GLY A 33 8.61 -10.12 3.92
C GLY A 33 9.95 -10.76 3.58
N LEU A 34 10.95 -9.98 3.17
CA LEU A 34 12.31 -10.46 2.91
C LEU A 34 12.93 -11.05 4.18
N VAL A 35 12.88 -10.33 5.30
CA VAL A 35 13.37 -10.81 6.60
C VAL A 35 12.68 -12.11 7.02
N TYR A 36 11.37 -12.23 6.77
CA TYR A 36 10.62 -13.46 7.04
C TYR A 36 11.11 -14.63 6.17
N VAL A 37 11.31 -14.43 4.87
CA VAL A 37 11.77 -15.48 3.93
C VAL A 37 13.24 -15.86 4.17
N THR A 38 14.11 -14.90 4.47
CA THR A 38 15.55 -15.14 4.70
C THR A 38 15.87 -15.55 6.14
N SER A 39 14.87 -15.70 7.01
CA SER A 39 15.05 -15.99 8.43
C SER A 39 15.65 -17.36 8.75
N GLY A 40 15.73 -18.27 7.76
CA GLY A 40 16.42 -19.56 7.86
C GLY A 40 15.92 -20.47 8.99
N GLY A 41 14.67 -20.28 9.44
CA GLY A 41 14.08 -21.03 10.56
C GLY A 41 14.42 -20.49 11.95
N SER A 42 15.19 -19.39 12.07
CA SER A 42 15.39 -18.74 13.37
C SER A 42 14.08 -18.07 13.86
N PRO A 43 13.55 -18.46 15.04
CA PRO A 43 12.26 -17.95 15.51
C PRO A 43 12.25 -16.42 15.67
N ALA A 44 13.38 -15.85 16.07
CA ALA A 44 13.53 -14.41 16.30
C ALA A 44 13.42 -13.60 14.99
N GLN A 45 14.04 -14.02 13.90
CA GLN A 45 13.96 -13.31 12.61
C GLN A 45 12.58 -13.50 11.96
N THR A 46 12.01 -14.70 12.11
CA THR A 46 10.62 -14.98 11.68
C THR A 46 9.63 -14.05 12.39
N ALA A 47 9.75 -13.92 13.71
CA ALA A 47 8.89 -13.04 14.51
C ALA A 47 9.07 -11.57 14.13
N LYS A 48 10.31 -11.12 13.93
CA LYS A 48 10.62 -9.75 13.47
C LYS A 48 10.00 -9.45 12.11
N GLY A 49 10.18 -10.35 11.13
CA GLY A 49 9.59 -10.19 9.80
C GLY A 49 8.06 -10.04 9.86
N LYS A 50 7.40 -10.93 10.61
CA LYS A 50 5.94 -10.84 10.82
C LYS A 50 5.54 -9.56 11.55
N ALA A 51 6.26 -9.16 12.58
CA ALA A 51 5.97 -7.94 13.34
C ALA A 51 6.07 -6.70 12.44
N ILE A 52 7.11 -6.61 11.60
CA ILE A 52 7.29 -5.51 10.64
C ILE A 52 6.12 -5.45 9.65
N VAL A 53 5.70 -6.59 9.11
CA VAL A 53 4.54 -6.65 8.18
C VAL A 53 3.27 -6.19 8.90
N LEU A 54 3.00 -6.71 10.11
CA LEU A 54 1.81 -6.38 10.88
C LEU A 54 1.78 -4.89 11.28
N THR A 55 2.87 -4.34 11.80
CA THR A 55 2.93 -2.93 12.18
C THR A 55 2.78 -2.00 10.98
N SER A 56 3.30 -2.40 9.82
CA SER A 56 3.15 -1.64 8.57
C SER A 56 1.72 -1.66 8.05
N LEU A 57 1.02 -2.80 8.17
CA LEU A 57 -0.39 -2.91 7.80
C LEU A 57 -1.28 -2.08 8.74
N ILE A 58 -1.02 -2.10 10.05
CA ILE A 58 -1.74 -1.28 11.01
C ILE A 58 -1.48 0.21 10.73
N GLY A 59 -0.22 0.59 10.50
CA GLY A 59 0.15 1.97 10.15
C GLY A 59 -0.52 2.44 8.85
N PHE A 60 -0.59 1.59 7.83
CA PHE A 60 -1.31 1.87 6.59
C PHE A 60 -2.81 2.01 6.81
N ALA A 61 -3.44 1.10 7.57
CA ALA A 61 -4.87 1.16 7.88
C ALA A 61 -5.23 2.46 8.62
N VAL A 62 -4.40 2.86 9.58
CA VAL A 62 -4.55 4.14 10.29
C VAL A 62 -4.35 5.32 9.34
N ALA A 63 -3.37 5.28 8.44
CA ALA A 63 -3.13 6.35 7.48
C ALA A 63 -4.29 6.54 6.49
N VAL A 64 -4.91 5.44 6.04
CA VAL A 64 -6.09 5.46 5.16
C VAL A 64 -7.34 5.93 5.91
N ALA A 65 -7.47 5.58 7.19
CA ALA A 65 -8.61 5.99 8.04
C ALA A 65 -8.47 7.41 8.63
N ALA A 66 -7.25 7.94 8.77
CA ALA A 66 -6.97 9.27 9.31
C ALA A 66 -7.77 10.42 8.68
N PRO A 67 -7.91 10.53 7.34
CA PRO A 67 -8.70 11.61 6.74
C PRO A 67 -10.19 11.52 7.10
N SER A 68 -10.73 10.31 7.30
CA SER A 68 -12.11 10.12 7.76
C SER A 68 -12.32 10.66 9.19
N LEU A 69 -11.36 10.41 10.09
CA LEU A 69 -11.44 10.91 11.47
C LEU A 69 -11.25 12.44 11.55
N LEU A 70 -10.34 13.01 10.75
CA LEU A 70 -10.16 14.46 10.66
C LEU A 70 -11.43 15.17 10.17
N LYS A 71 -12.21 14.50 9.31
CA LYS A 71 -13.49 15.02 8.83
C LYS A 71 -14.56 15.04 9.92
N GLU A 72 -14.75 13.93 10.65
CA GLU A 72 -15.71 13.88 11.76
C GLU A 72 -15.40 14.94 12.84
N VAL A 73 -14.11 15.11 13.19
CA VAL A 73 -13.69 16.14 14.14
C VAL A 73 -13.96 17.55 13.61
N LYS A 74 -13.73 17.80 12.32
CA LYS A 74 -14.03 19.11 11.70
C LYS A 74 -15.53 19.38 11.63
N ASP A 75 -16.34 18.38 11.30
CA ASP A 75 -17.79 18.48 11.26
C ASP A 75 -18.32 18.83 12.68
N ILE A 76 -17.84 18.15 13.72
CA ILE A 76 -18.16 18.47 15.12
C ILE A 76 -17.66 19.86 15.53
N ALA A 77 -16.46 20.27 15.11
CA ALA A 77 -15.92 21.60 15.41
C ALA A 77 -16.70 22.74 14.73
N THR A 78 -17.28 22.50 13.54
CA THR A 78 -18.12 23.49 12.84
C THR A 78 -19.54 23.59 13.41
N LEU A 79 -20.04 22.55 14.09
CA LEU A 79 -21.31 22.59 14.83
C LEU A 79 -21.28 23.53 16.05
N GLY A 80 -20.09 23.93 16.54
CA GLY A 80 -19.93 24.94 17.60
C GLY A 80 -19.91 26.40 17.11
N ALA A 81 -19.92 26.63 15.80
CA ALA A 81 -19.75 27.96 15.20
C ALA A 81 -20.93 28.34 14.29
N GLY A 82 -22.18 28.18 14.75
CA GLY A 82 -23.36 28.96 14.33
C GLY A 82 -23.64 29.19 12.83
N GLY A 83 -23.05 28.41 11.92
CA GLY A 83 -23.24 28.51 10.48
C GLY A 83 -23.78 27.18 9.97
N GLY A 84 -24.97 27.22 9.36
CA GLY A 84 -25.68 26.06 8.81
C GLY A 84 -24.81 25.16 7.93
N PRO A 85 -25.26 23.93 7.64
CA PRO A 85 -24.41 22.84 7.16
C PRO A 85 -23.58 23.32 5.97
N PRO A 86 -22.26 23.52 6.14
CA PRO A 86 -21.45 23.85 4.98
C PRO A 86 -21.50 22.64 4.07
N THR A 87 -21.64 22.90 2.78
CA THR A 87 -21.65 22.01 1.61
C THR A 87 -20.37 21.13 1.48
N ALA A 88 -19.68 20.84 2.59
CA ALA A 88 -18.47 20.05 2.74
C ALA A 88 -18.73 18.52 2.83
N ILE A 89 -19.94 18.07 2.47
CA ILE A 89 -20.19 16.65 2.18
C ILE A 89 -19.41 16.18 0.93
N SER A 90 -18.84 17.08 0.12
CA SER A 90 -18.08 16.72 -1.10
C SER A 90 -16.65 16.23 -0.91
N GLY A 91 -16.16 16.07 0.33
CA GLY A 91 -14.79 15.62 0.61
C GLY A 91 -14.68 14.42 1.54
N ALA A 92 -15.78 13.70 1.82
CA ALA A 92 -15.61 12.38 2.45
C ALA A 92 -14.96 11.50 1.40
N LYS A 93 -13.83 10.87 1.74
CA LYS A 93 -13.44 9.66 1.02
C LYS A 93 -14.60 8.71 1.13
N THR A 94 -15.34 8.58 0.04
CA THR A 94 -16.44 7.64 -0.06
C THR A 94 -15.90 6.24 0.21
N ILE A 95 -16.77 5.31 0.59
CA ILE A 95 -16.38 3.89 0.71
C ILE A 95 -15.66 3.45 -0.59
N GLN A 96 -16.08 3.99 -1.74
CA GLN A 96 -15.42 3.82 -3.03
C GLN A 96 -13.97 4.31 -3.05
N GLU A 97 -13.65 5.51 -2.57
CA GLU A 97 -12.27 6.00 -2.51
C GLU A 97 -11.39 5.19 -1.57
N ILE A 98 -11.91 4.81 -0.40
CA ILE A 98 -11.17 3.94 0.55
C ILE A 98 -10.89 2.58 -0.08
N VAL A 99 -11.90 1.97 -0.69
CA VAL A 99 -11.73 0.69 -1.41
C VAL A 99 -10.72 0.85 -2.54
N THR A 100 -10.75 1.97 -3.27
CA THR A 100 -9.81 2.24 -4.36
C THR A 100 -8.38 2.36 -3.86
N ASP A 101 -8.13 3.11 -2.80
CA ASP A 101 -6.80 3.29 -2.23
C ASP A 101 -6.23 1.95 -1.72
N VAL A 102 -7.06 1.16 -1.04
CA VAL A 102 -6.65 -0.16 -0.54
C VAL A 102 -6.34 -1.09 -1.70
N MET A 103 -7.19 -1.15 -2.73
CA MET A 103 -6.98 -1.99 -3.90
C MET A 103 -5.73 -1.55 -4.68
N GLN A 104 -5.52 -0.25 -4.85
CA GLN A 104 -4.35 0.31 -5.51
C GLN A 104 -3.07 0.04 -4.71
N PHE A 105 -3.13 0.11 -3.38
CA PHE A 105 -2.02 -0.26 -2.51
C PHE A 105 -1.66 -1.74 -2.63
N LEU A 106 -2.66 -2.64 -2.58
CA LEU A 106 -2.43 -4.08 -2.76
C LEU A 106 -1.81 -4.38 -4.13
N LEU A 107 -2.26 -3.68 -5.17
CA LEU A 107 -1.69 -3.78 -6.51
C LEU A 107 -0.22 -3.35 -6.57
N VAL A 108 0.10 -2.19 -6.01
CA VAL A 108 1.48 -1.69 -5.97
C VAL A 108 2.37 -2.66 -5.19
N LEU A 109 1.87 -3.19 -4.07
CA LEU A 109 2.59 -4.18 -3.28
C LEU A 109 2.87 -5.48 -4.07
N VAL A 110 1.89 -6.00 -4.81
CA VAL A 110 2.07 -7.17 -5.68
C VAL A 110 3.01 -6.85 -6.85
N GLY A 111 2.88 -5.67 -7.46
CA GLY A 111 3.75 -5.24 -8.56
C GLY A 111 5.21 -5.14 -8.15
N VAL A 112 5.50 -4.47 -7.04
CA VAL A 112 6.88 -4.31 -6.55
C VAL A 112 7.46 -5.64 -6.07
N SER A 113 6.69 -6.44 -5.31
CA SER A 113 7.14 -7.77 -4.85
C SER A 113 7.39 -8.75 -6.01
N SER A 114 6.64 -8.62 -7.10
CA SER A 114 6.86 -9.39 -8.32
C SER A 114 8.22 -9.09 -8.95
N VAL A 115 8.58 -7.81 -9.11
CA VAL A 115 9.89 -7.42 -9.66
C VAL A 115 11.04 -7.96 -8.81
N ILE A 116 10.92 -7.92 -7.48
CA ILE A 116 11.92 -8.47 -6.57
C ILE A 116 12.07 -9.99 -6.76
N SER A 117 10.94 -10.70 -6.84
CA SER A 117 10.93 -12.15 -7.06
C SER A 117 11.53 -12.51 -8.42
N PHE A 118 11.25 -11.72 -9.46
CA PHE A 118 11.83 -11.90 -10.79
C PHE A 118 13.36 -11.79 -10.76
N ILE A 119 13.90 -10.79 -10.07
CA ILE A 119 15.34 -10.59 -9.92
C ILE A 119 15.97 -11.76 -9.15
N ILE A 120 15.38 -12.17 -8.02
CA ILE A 120 15.89 -13.28 -7.20
C ILE A 120 15.87 -14.59 -7.99
N GLY A 121 14.78 -14.89 -8.68
CA GLY A 121 14.64 -16.09 -9.51
C GLY A 121 15.63 -16.11 -10.67
N GLY A 122 15.86 -14.96 -11.30
CA GLY A 122 16.84 -14.80 -12.39
C GLY A 122 18.28 -15.05 -11.91
N ILE A 123 18.68 -14.44 -10.79
CA ILE A 123 20.00 -14.66 -10.18
C ILE A 123 20.16 -16.14 -9.80
N MET A 124 19.17 -16.73 -9.14
CA MET A 124 19.19 -18.15 -8.73
C MET A 124 19.29 -19.11 -9.93
N TYR A 125 18.62 -18.79 -11.04
CA TYR A 125 18.69 -19.58 -12.25
C TYR A 125 20.08 -19.50 -12.91
N ILE A 126 20.64 -18.30 -13.07
CA ILE A 126 21.94 -18.10 -13.75
C ILE A 126 23.10 -18.65 -12.91
N THR A 127 23.03 -18.54 -11.59
CA THR A 127 24.08 -18.99 -10.66
C THR A 127 24.00 -20.47 -10.28
N SER A 128 23.04 -21.22 -10.83
CA SER A 128 22.80 -22.61 -10.46
C SER A 128 23.91 -23.59 -10.87
N GLY A 129 24.80 -23.23 -11.80
CA GLY A 129 26.05 -23.95 -12.06
C GLY A 129 25.91 -25.44 -12.45
N GLY A 130 24.73 -25.85 -12.93
CA GLY A 130 24.43 -27.25 -13.28
C GLY A 130 23.66 -28.03 -12.21
N ASP A 131 23.38 -27.44 -11.03
CA ASP A 131 22.50 -28.03 -10.02
C ASP A 131 21.03 -27.89 -10.48
N GLN A 132 20.44 -29.02 -10.86
CA GLN A 132 19.07 -29.10 -11.38
C GLN A 132 18.04 -28.58 -10.37
N THR A 133 18.27 -28.77 -9.07
CA THR A 133 17.34 -28.33 -8.01
C THR A 133 17.33 -26.81 -7.89
N LYS A 134 18.50 -26.17 -7.99
CA LYS A 134 18.62 -24.70 -7.97
C LYS A 134 18.09 -24.08 -9.25
N ALA A 135 18.35 -24.71 -10.39
CA ALA A 135 17.83 -24.27 -11.67
C ALA A 135 16.28 -24.32 -11.72
N ASP A 136 15.69 -25.41 -11.24
CA ASP A 136 14.23 -25.57 -11.20
C ASP A 136 13.58 -24.62 -10.20
N SER A 137 14.22 -24.39 -9.05
CA SER A 137 13.74 -23.40 -8.07
C SER A 137 13.77 -21.99 -8.65
N GLY A 138 14.86 -21.59 -9.32
CA GLY A 138 14.97 -20.30 -9.99
C GLY A 138 13.91 -20.11 -11.07
N LYS A 139 13.73 -21.11 -11.95
CA LYS A 139 12.65 -21.11 -12.97
C LYS A 139 11.28 -20.93 -12.35
N ARG A 140 10.97 -21.67 -11.28
CA ARG A 140 9.68 -21.60 -10.62
C ARG A 140 9.41 -20.21 -10.05
N VAL A 141 10.41 -19.61 -9.40
CA VAL A 141 10.31 -18.23 -8.89
C VAL A 141 10.08 -17.23 -10.02
N VAL A 142 10.81 -17.35 -11.13
CA VAL A 142 10.59 -16.50 -12.32
C VAL A 142 9.18 -16.67 -12.87
N THR A 143 8.71 -17.91 -13.07
CA THR A 143 7.35 -18.17 -13.56
C THR A 143 6.28 -17.53 -12.67
N TYR A 144 6.40 -17.67 -11.35
CA TYR A 144 5.45 -17.05 -10.41
C TYR A 144 5.49 -15.53 -10.45
N SER A 145 6.68 -14.92 -10.61
CA SER A 145 6.79 -13.47 -10.75
C SER A 145 6.10 -12.96 -12.01
N ILE A 146 6.26 -13.64 -13.15
CA ILE A 146 5.60 -13.28 -14.41
C ILE A 146 4.07 -13.36 -14.24
N ILE A 147 3.56 -14.44 -13.63
CA ILE A 147 2.13 -14.58 -13.33
C ILE A 147 1.64 -13.41 -12.46
N ALA A 148 2.39 -13.02 -11.43
CA ALA A 148 2.03 -11.88 -10.58
C ALA A 148 2.00 -10.54 -11.33
N VAL A 149 2.92 -10.31 -12.28
CA VAL A 149 2.87 -9.11 -13.15
C VAL A 149 1.61 -9.13 -14.03
N CYS A 150 1.30 -10.27 -14.65
CA CYS A 150 0.11 -10.40 -15.48
C CYS A 150 -1.18 -10.18 -14.68
N VAL A 151 -1.27 -10.77 -13.48
CA VAL A 151 -2.43 -10.62 -12.59
C VAL A 151 -2.59 -9.18 -12.11
N SER A 152 -1.50 -8.52 -11.73
CA SER A 152 -1.55 -7.11 -11.31
C SER A 152 -1.95 -6.18 -12.47
N GLY A 153 -1.47 -6.43 -13.69
CA GLY A 153 -1.90 -5.73 -14.89
C GLY A 153 -3.40 -5.89 -15.19
N ALA A 154 -3.93 -7.11 -15.08
CA ALA A 154 -5.36 -7.38 -15.28
C ALA A 154 -6.22 -6.74 -14.18
N SER A 155 -5.76 -6.78 -12.93
CA SER A 155 -6.48 -6.22 -11.79
C SER A 155 -6.62 -4.68 -11.87
N LEU A 156 -5.66 -3.96 -12.46
CA LEU A 156 -5.79 -2.53 -12.74
C LEU A 156 -6.98 -2.20 -13.65
N MET A 157 -7.23 -3.03 -14.67
CA MET A 157 -8.38 -2.85 -15.56
C MET A 157 -9.70 -3.07 -14.82
N ILE A 158 -9.79 -4.13 -14.01
CA ILE A 158 -11.00 -4.45 -13.24
C ILE A 158 -11.32 -3.33 -12.25
N ILE A 159 -10.32 -2.81 -11.53
CA ILE A 159 -10.51 -1.71 -10.57
C ILE A 159 -11.06 -0.48 -11.31
N LYS A 160 -10.43 -0.06 -12.41
CA LYS A 160 -10.90 1.08 -13.20
C LYS A 160 -12.33 0.87 -13.72
N GLN A 161 -12.69 -0.34 -14.12
CA GLN A 161 -14.05 -0.67 -14.56
C GLN A 161 -15.07 -0.64 -13.41
N VAL A 162 -14.75 -1.22 -12.25
CA VAL A 162 -15.64 -1.19 -11.08
C VAL A 162 -15.84 0.24 -10.59
N LEU A 163 -14.78 1.05 -10.58
CA LEU A 163 -14.88 2.48 -10.26
C LEU A 163 -15.77 3.23 -11.25
N ALA A 164 -15.59 2.98 -12.55
CA ALA A 164 -16.39 3.62 -13.59
C ALA A 164 -17.88 3.21 -13.57
N LEU A 165 -18.20 2.03 -13.03
CA LEU A 165 -19.57 1.58 -12.82
C LEU A 165 -20.20 2.12 -11.52
N LEU A 166 -19.38 2.58 -10.58
CA LEU A 166 -19.82 3.07 -9.27
C LEU A 166 -19.84 4.60 -9.16
N SER A 167 -19.14 5.32 -10.06
CA SER A 167 -19.22 6.78 -10.25
C SER A 167 -20.45 7.21 -11.04
#